data_AF-F9EFA6-F1
#
_entry.id   AF-F9EFA6-F1
#
_cell.length_a   1.000
_cell.length_b   1.000
_cell.length_c   1.000
_cell.angle_alpha   90.00
_cell.angle_beta   90.00
_cell.angle_gamma   90.00
#
_symmetry.space_group_name_H-M   'P 1'
#
loop_
_entity.id
_entity.type
_entity.pdbx_description
1 polymer ?
#
loop_
_entity_poly.entity_id
_entity_poly.type
_entity_poly.pdbx_seq_one_letter_code
_entity_poly.pdbx_strand_id
1 'polypeptide(L)'
;MRIGGTARAAPRPVRTHQEVFRRTAARVGAVGAALVALGLLAGMLTGGRAWNGAVWGGGAGALLTLITVAGLTAPWDRFPLLASSGIMLSFLGKIAVMVAVVLLAGPRRDQMSPMWFLGTLAVVLVGVTGVEIVFLASGRSFTVEPRAEDE
;
A
#
# COMPACT_ATOMS: atom_id res chain seq x y z
N MET A 1 -47.98 -16.36 21.89
CA MET A 1 -46.74 -16.87 21.25
C MET A 1 -46.40 -15.94 20.09
N ARG A 2 -45.43 -15.03 20.23
CA ARG A 2 -45.08 -14.01 19.21
C ARG A 2 -43.70 -14.34 18.68
N ILE A 3 -43.63 -14.79 17.43
CA ILE A 3 -42.38 -15.15 16.74
C ILE A 3 -41.59 -13.87 16.46
N GLY A 4 -40.29 -13.92 16.78
CA GLY A 4 -39.38 -12.79 16.78
C GLY A 4 -39.18 -12.13 15.43
N GLY A 5 -39.16 -10.79 15.44
CA GLY A 5 -38.64 -10.00 14.33
C GLY A 5 -37.12 -10.07 14.34
N THR A 6 -36.55 -10.84 13.41
CA THR A 6 -35.14 -10.68 13.05
C THR A 6 -34.95 -9.26 12.55
N ALA A 7 -34.22 -8.45 13.32
CA ALA A 7 -33.78 -7.13 12.89
C ALA A 7 -33.08 -7.29 11.53
N ARG A 8 -33.72 -6.83 10.44
CA ARG A 8 -33.06 -6.72 9.15
C ARG A 8 -31.84 -5.86 9.36
N ALA A 9 -30.66 -6.43 9.19
CA ALA A 9 -29.43 -5.67 9.14
C ALA A 9 -29.64 -4.52 8.14
N ALA A 10 -29.50 -3.28 8.62
CA ALA A 10 -29.67 -2.11 7.77
C ALA A 10 -28.79 -2.27 6.52
N PRO A 11 -29.30 -1.97 5.31
CA PRO A 11 -28.50 -2.04 4.10
C PRO A 11 -27.24 -1.19 4.30
N ARG A 12 -26.07 -1.82 4.22
CA ARG A 12 -24.80 -1.09 4.27
C ARG A 12 -24.84 -0.05 3.16
N PRO A 13 -24.53 1.23 3.44
CA PRO A 13 -24.52 2.24 2.40
C PRO A 13 -23.59 1.80 1.27
N VAL A 14 -24.09 1.83 0.03
CA VAL A 14 -23.32 1.55 -1.17
C VAL A 14 -22.14 2.52 -1.17
N ARG A 15 -20.94 2.01 -0.91
CA ARG A 15 -19.73 2.83 -0.86
C ARG A 15 -19.31 3.15 -2.29
N THR A 16 -19.04 4.42 -2.56
CA THR A 16 -18.46 4.80 -3.84
C THR A 16 -17.04 4.24 -3.94
N HIS A 17 -16.65 3.81 -5.15
CA HIS A 17 -15.32 3.25 -5.42
C HIS A 17 -14.19 4.17 -4.93
N GLN A 18 -14.37 5.48 -5.10
CA GLN A 18 -13.43 6.51 -4.66
C GLN A 18 -13.24 6.56 -3.14
N GLU A 19 -14.30 6.30 -2.35
CA GLU A 19 -14.20 6.29 -0.89
C GLU A 19 -13.42 5.06 -0.39
N VAL A 20 -13.61 3.91 -1.04
CA VAL A 20 -12.81 2.70 -0.76
C VAL A 20 -11.33 3.00 -1.01
N PHE A 21 -10.99 3.59 -2.15
CA PHE A 21 -9.60 3.90 -2.52
C PHE A 21 -8.96 4.89 -1.56
N ARG A 22 -9.66 5.97 -1.15
CA ARG A 22 -9.14 6.93 -0.17
C ARG A 22 -8.89 6.31 1.21
N ARG A 23 -9.81 5.45 1.67
CA ARG A 23 -9.63 4.73 2.94
C ARG A 23 -8.48 3.73 2.86
N THR A 24 -8.37 2.99 1.76
CA THR A 24 -7.21 2.11 1.51
C THR A 24 -5.93 2.93 1.52
N ALA A 25 -5.88 4.08 0.85
CA ALA A 25 -4.72 4.96 0.83
C ALA A 25 -4.30 5.40 2.24
N ALA A 26 -5.26 5.84 3.06
CA ALA A 26 -4.99 6.22 4.45
C ALA A 26 -4.44 5.05 5.28
N ARG A 27 -4.98 3.83 5.09
CA ARG A 27 -4.51 2.62 5.80
C ARG A 27 -3.13 2.18 5.34
N VAL A 28 -2.89 2.17 4.03
CA VAL A 28 -1.59 1.89 3.42
C VAL A 28 -0.54 2.88 3.92
N GLY A 29 -0.85 4.18 3.91
CA GLY A 29 0.04 5.21 4.42
C GLY A 29 0.36 5.04 5.90
N ALA A 30 -0.65 4.78 6.74
CA ALA A 30 -0.47 4.56 8.17
C ALA A 30 0.36 3.30 8.47
N VAL A 31 0.06 2.18 7.83
CA VAL A 31 0.80 0.92 8.03
C VAL A 31 2.22 1.04 7.50
N GLY A 32 2.41 1.61 6.31
CA GLY A 32 3.74 1.84 5.75
C GLY A 32 4.59 2.73 6.66
N ALA A 33 4.04 3.83 7.19
CA ALA A 33 4.73 4.67 8.16
C ALA A 33 5.09 3.92 9.44
N ALA A 34 4.18 3.11 9.98
CA ALA A 34 4.43 2.29 11.16
C ALA A 34 5.54 1.24 10.92
N LEU A 35 5.51 0.53 9.79
CA LEU A 35 6.52 -0.46 9.43
C LEU A 35 7.89 0.17 9.21
N VAL A 36 7.94 1.35 8.57
CA VAL A 36 9.19 2.12 8.41
C VAL A 36 9.72 2.53 9.79
N ALA A 37 8.88 3.08 10.67
CA ALA A 37 9.29 3.47 12.01
C ALA A 37 9.82 2.27 12.82
N LEU A 38 9.15 1.12 12.75
CA LEU A 38 9.60 -0.11 13.41
C LEU A 38 10.93 -0.62 12.84
N GLY A 39 11.09 -0.60 11.51
CA GLY A 39 12.35 -0.99 10.86
C GLY A 39 13.51 -0.09 11.25
N LEU A 40 13.29 1.23 11.33
CA LEU A 40 14.26 2.21 11.80
C LEU A 40 14.61 1.98 13.28
N LEU A 41 13.63 1.80 14.14
CA LEU A 41 13.85 1.50 15.56
C LEU A 41 14.66 0.21 15.74
N ALA A 42 14.32 -0.86 15.02
CA ALA A 42 15.06 -2.12 15.06
C ALA A 42 16.51 -1.96 14.58
N GLY A 43 16.72 -1.22 13.48
CA GLY A 43 18.06 -0.91 12.97
C GLY A 43 18.87 -0.04 13.94
N MET A 44 18.22 0.93 14.60
CA MET A 44 18.85 1.81 15.60
C MET A 44 19.30 1.02 16.82
N LEU A 45 18.44 0.13 17.35
CA LEU A 45 18.76 -0.73 18.49
C LEU A 45 19.89 -1.73 18.18
N THR A 46 20.03 -2.13 16.91
CA THR A 46 21.10 -3.03 16.46
C THR A 46 22.42 -2.29 16.21
N GLY A 47 22.37 -1.04 15.75
CA GLY A 47 23.51 -0.16 15.57
C GLY A 47 24.39 -0.45 14.34
N GLY A 48 25.44 0.36 14.16
CA GLY A 48 26.45 0.20 13.11
C GLY A 48 25.87 0.09 11.69
N ARG A 49 26.31 -0.93 10.94
CA ARG A 49 25.87 -1.18 9.56
C ARG A 49 24.38 -1.52 9.46
N ALA A 50 23.75 -1.99 10.55
CA ALA A 50 22.32 -2.29 10.58
C ALA A 50 21.47 -1.02 10.50
N TRP A 51 21.84 0.02 11.25
CA TRP A 51 21.19 1.33 11.17
C TRP A 51 21.22 1.88 9.74
N ASN A 52 22.39 1.91 9.11
CA ASN A 52 22.52 2.39 7.73
C ASN A 52 21.67 1.54 6.77
N GLY A 53 21.70 0.21 6.89
CA GLY A 53 20.85 -0.68 6.10
C GLY A 53 19.36 -0.35 6.27
N ALA A 54 18.90 -0.20 7.50
CA ALA A 54 17.51 0.10 7.84
C ALA A 54 17.05 1.49 7.36
N VAL A 55 17.92 2.51 7.42
CA VAL A 55 17.62 3.85 6.88
C VAL A 55 17.42 3.80 5.37
N TRP A 56 18.27 3.10 4.64
CA TRP A 56 18.15 2.98 3.18
C TRP A 56 16.96 2.10 2.75
N GLY A 57 16.77 0.95 3.40
CA GLY A 57 15.66 0.05 3.11
C GLY A 57 14.31 0.66 3.50
N GLY A 58 14.23 1.25 4.70
CA GLY A 58 13.06 1.98 5.18
C GLY A 58 12.76 3.24 4.35
N GLY A 59 13.77 4.00 3.96
CA GLY A 59 13.62 5.17 3.09
C GLY A 59 13.08 4.80 1.71
N ALA A 60 13.62 3.74 1.09
CA ALA A 60 13.09 3.20 -0.17
C ALA A 60 11.65 2.71 -0.01
N GLY A 61 11.36 1.95 1.05
CA GLY A 61 10.01 1.49 1.38
C GLY A 61 9.02 2.64 1.58
N ALA A 62 9.43 3.72 2.24
CA ALA A 62 8.62 4.92 2.43
C ALA A 62 8.28 5.59 1.09
N LEU A 63 9.27 5.80 0.21
CA LEU A 63 9.06 6.38 -1.12
C LEU A 63 8.11 5.54 -1.97
N LEU A 64 8.29 4.21 -1.98
CA LEU A 64 7.42 3.29 -2.71
C LEU A 64 5.99 3.31 -2.15
N THR A 65 5.84 3.39 -0.82
CA THR A 65 4.54 3.55 -0.16
C THR A 65 3.86 4.85 -0.59
N LEU A 66 4.61 5.96 -0.64
CA LEU A 66 4.07 7.25 -1.08
C LEU A 66 3.58 7.21 -2.53
N ILE A 67 4.28 6.52 -3.43
CA ILE A 67 3.82 6.32 -4.81
C ILE A 67 2.50 5.55 -4.83
N THR A 68 2.36 4.50 -4.02
CA THR A 68 1.11 3.75 -3.91
C THR A 68 -0.02 4.62 -3.36
N VAL A 69 0.21 5.38 -2.30
CA VAL A 69 -0.79 6.32 -1.73
C VAL A 69 -1.20 7.38 -2.76
N ALA A 70 -0.25 7.95 -3.50
CA ALA A 70 -0.54 8.91 -4.56
C ALA A 70 -1.41 8.28 -5.66
N GLY A 71 -1.11 7.06 -6.07
CA GLY A 71 -1.92 6.29 -7.01
C GLY A 71 -3.34 6.04 -6.51
N LEU A 72 -3.52 5.69 -5.23
CA LEU A 72 -4.84 5.42 -4.65
C LEU A 72 -5.67 6.70 -4.43
N THR A 73 -5.03 7.85 -4.24
CA THR A 73 -5.72 9.13 -3.99
C THR A 73 -6.01 9.94 -5.25
N ALA A 74 -5.34 9.62 -6.36
CA ALA A 74 -5.50 10.32 -7.62
C ALA A 74 -6.95 10.24 -8.15
N PRO A 75 -7.48 11.34 -8.72
CA PRO A 75 -8.87 11.43 -9.16
C PRO A 75 -9.07 10.81 -10.56
N TRP A 76 -8.85 9.49 -10.69
CA TRP A 76 -8.94 8.78 -11.96
C TRP A 76 -10.32 8.89 -12.64
N ASP A 77 -11.38 9.08 -11.86
CA ASP A 77 -12.75 9.27 -12.37
C ASP A 77 -12.89 10.51 -13.26
N ARG A 78 -12.07 11.55 -13.03
CA ARG A 78 -12.05 12.76 -13.88
C ARG A 78 -11.26 12.57 -15.17
N PHE A 79 -10.31 11.62 -15.19
CA PHE A 79 -9.41 11.41 -16.31
C PHE A 79 -9.22 9.91 -16.58
N PRO A 80 -10.27 9.19 -17.03
CA PRO A 80 -10.23 7.73 -17.19
C PRO A 80 -9.20 7.29 -18.24
N LEU A 81 -8.96 8.11 -19.26
CA LEU A 81 -7.90 7.86 -20.25
C LEU A 81 -6.49 7.92 -19.64
N LEU A 82 -6.33 8.64 -18.52
CA LEU A 82 -5.08 8.69 -17.76
C LEU A 82 -4.98 7.59 -16.70
N ALA A 83 -6.03 6.78 -16.46
CA ALA A 83 -5.95 5.71 -15.46
C ALA A 83 -4.93 4.63 -15.87
N SER A 84 -4.92 4.24 -17.15
CA SER A 84 -3.94 3.29 -17.69
C SER A 84 -2.51 3.87 -17.67
N SER A 85 -2.35 5.13 -18.10
CA SER A 85 -1.05 5.80 -18.03
C SER A 85 -0.60 6.08 -16.60
N GLY A 86 -1.54 6.25 -15.67
CA GLY A 86 -1.31 6.39 -14.24
C GLY A 86 -0.67 5.15 -13.61
N ILE A 87 -1.12 3.96 -14.02
CA ILE A 87 -0.49 2.69 -13.62
C ILE A 87 0.95 2.66 -14.13
N MET A 88 1.18 2.97 -15.42
CA MET A 88 2.53 3.06 -16.01
C MET A 88 3.42 4.09 -15.31
N LEU A 89 2.91 5.29 -15.03
CA LEU A 89 3.64 6.33 -14.31
C LEU A 89 4.00 5.90 -12.89
N SER A 90 3.10 5.21 -12.19
CA SER A 90 3.36 4.66 -10.86
C SER A 90 4.45 3.60 -10.90
N PHE A 91 4.47 2.76 -11.94
CA PHE A 91 5.48 1.74 -12.14
C PHE A 91 6.84 2.37 -12.47
N LEU A 92 6.85 3.35 -13.37
CA LEU A 92 8.04 4.13 -13.72
C LEU A 92 8.62 4.84 -12.49
N GLY A 93 7.77 5.42 -11.64
CA GLY A 93 8.18 6.02 -10.37
C GLY A 93 8.87 5.02 -9.45
N LYS A 94 8.33 3.79 -9.33
CA LYS A 94 8.94 2.73 -8.51
C LYS A 94 10.31 2.30 -9.06
N ILE A 95 10.42 2.16 -10.39
CA ILE A 95 11.72 1.90 -11.04
C ILE A 95 12.70 3.04 -10.73
N ALA A 96 12.28 4.29 -10.90
CA ALA A 96 13.14 5.45 -10.64
C ALA A 96 13.65 5.47 -9.20
N VAL A 97 12.79 5.14 -8.21
CA VAL A 97 13.20 4.97 -6.81
C VAL A 97 14.27 3.89 -6.68
N MET A 98 14.05 2.71 -7.27
CA MET A 98 15.03 1.62 -7.17
C MET A 98 16.36 1.95 -7.85
N VAL A 99 16.32 2.60 -9.01
CA VAL A 99 17.52 3.09 -9.71
C VAL A 99 18.25 4.11 -8.83
N ALA A 100 17.55 5.10 -8.29
CA ALA A 100 18.14 6.11 -7.41
C ALA A 100 18.76 5.47 -6.16
N VAL A 101 18.09 4.49 -5.55
CA VAL A 101 18.62 3.74 -4.41
C VAL A 101 19.91 3.02 -4.80
N VAL A 102 19.95 2.31 -5.93
CA VAL A 102 21.16 1.62 -6.39
C VAL A 102 22.31 2.60 -6.65
N LEU A 103 22.04 3.71 -7.33
CA LEU A 103 23.06 4.71 -7.66
C LEU A 103 23.61 5.42 -6.41
N LEU A 104 22.75 5.71 -5.43
CA LEU A 104 23.14 6.44 -4.22
C LEU A 104 23.71 5.52 -3.13
N ALA A 105 23.18 4.30 -2.98
CA ALA A 105 23.64 3.33 -2.00
C ALA A 105 24.84 2.51 -2.48
N GLY A 106 25.00 2.31 -3.80
CA GLY A 106 26.07 1.52 -4.40
C GLY A 106 27.49 1.91 -3.96
N PRO A 107 27.83 3.22 -3.90
CA PRO A 107 29.11 3.70 -3.38
C PRO A 107 29.32 3.52 -1.87
N ARG A 108 28.25 3.25 -1.11
CA ARG A 108 28.23 3.15 0.35
C ARG A 108 27.89 1.74 0.86
N ARG A 109 27.92 0.74 -0.03
CA ARG A 109 27.46 -0.64 0.22
C ARG A 109 28.25 -1.33 1.35
N ASP A 110 29.51 -0.99 1.50
CA ASP A 110 30.43 -1.46 2.54
C ASP A 110 30.02 -0.97 3.94
N GLN A 111 29.33 0.16 4.02
CA GLN A 111 28.83 0.76 5.27
C GLN A 111 27.43 0.30 5.65
N MET A 112 26.78 -0.51 4.80
CA MET A 112 25.42 -1.00 5.00
C MET A 112 25.40 -2.51 5.22
N SER A 113 24.46 -2.98 6.03
CA SER A 113 24.12 -4.40 6.10
C SER A 113 23.09 -4.73 5.03
N PRO A 114 23.40 -5.62 4.06
CA PRO A 114 22.44 -6.03 3.03
C PRO A 114 21.18 -6.67 3.62
N MET A 115 21.33 -7.42 4.71
CA MET A 115 20.20 -8.07 5.39
C MET A 115 19.23 -7.06 5.98
N TRP A 116 19.74 -5.99 6.61
CA TRP A 116 18.89 -4.93 7.17
C TRP A 116 18.28 -4.04 6.08
N PHE A 117 19.01 -3.78 5.00
CA PHE A 117 18.46 -3.08 3.83
C PHE A 117 17.31 -3.86 3.20
N LEU A 118 17.56 -5.11 2.78
CA LEU A 118 16.55 -5.94 2.12
C LEU A 118 15.44 -6.33 3.08
N GLY A 119 15.74 -6.63 4.33
CA GLY A 119 14.77 -7.02 5.34
C GLY A 119 13.77 -5.91 5.64
N THR A 120 14.25 -4.69 5.92
CA THR A 120 13.35 -3.55 6.17
C THR A 120 12.53 -3.19 4.94
N LEU A 121 13.14 -3.19 3.75
CA LEU A 121 12.42 -2.96 2.49
C LEU A 121 11.35 -4.02 2.25
N ALA A 122 11.68 -5.30 2.39
CA ALA A 122 10.75 -6.41 2.16
C ALA A 122 9.57 -6.38 3.13
N VAL A 123 9.81 -6.12 4.42
CA VAL A 123 8.74 -6.00 5.42
C VAL A 123 7.76 -4.88 5.04
N VAL A 124 8.27 -3.71 4.64
CA VAL A 124 7.41 -2.60 4.20
C VAL A 124 6.62 -2.99 2.94
N LEU A 125 7.30 -3.54 1.93
CA LEU A 125 6.65 -3.91 0.66
C LEU A 125 5.55 -4.95 0.84
N VAL A 126 5.85 -6.05 1.54
CA VAL A 126 4.89 -7.13 1.77
C VAL A 126 3.74 -6.64 2.65
N GLY A 127 4.04 -5.90 3.72
CA GLY A 127 3.01 -5.38 4.64
C GLY A 127 2.06 -4.41 3.96
N VAL A 128 2.60 -3.42 3.23
CA VAL A 128 1.80 -2.43 2.49
C VAL A 128 0.99 -3.11 1.38
N THR A 129 1.61 -3.97 0.58
CA THR A 129 0.92 -4.66 -0.52
C THR A 129 -0.20 -5.56 0.00
N GLY A 130 0.05 -6.28 1.11
CA GLY A 130 -0.97 -7.10 1.75
C GLY A 130 -2.17 -6.27 2.23
N VAL A 131 -1.91 -5.14 2.89
CA VAL A 131 -2.97 -4.22 3.33
C VAL A 131 -3.75 -3.65 2.16
N GLU A 132 -3.06 -3.20 1.10
CA GLU A 132 -3.69 -2.70 -0.11
C GLU A 132 -4.65 -3.74 -0.71
N ILE A 133 -4.17 -4.97 -0.94
CA ILE A 133 -4.97 -6.06 -1.50
C ILE A 133 -6.19 -6.37 -0.63
N VAL A 134 -6.00 -6.54 0.68
CA VAL A 134 -7.09 -6.91 1.60
C VAL A 134 -8.17 -5.82 1.65
N PHE A 135 -7.78 -4.55 1.72
CA PHE A 135 -8.74 -3.45 1.81
C PHE A 135 -9.46 -3.18 0.49
N LEU A 136 -8.78 -3.30 -0.65
CA LEU A 136 -9.43 -3.20 -1.96
C LEU A 136 -10.35 -4.39 -2.25
N ALA A 137 -9.93 -5.61 -1.89
CA ALA A 137 -10.76 -6.80 -2.04
C ALA A 137 -12.02 -6.73 -1.17
N SER A 138 -11.89 -6.28 0.08
CA SER A 138 -13.02 -6.14 1.01
C SER A 138 -14.00 -5.02 0.64
N GLY A 139 -13.56 -4.06 -0.19
CA GLY A 139 -14.38 -2.94 -0.65
C GLY A 139 -15.23 -3.24 -1.89
N ARG A 140 -14.93 -4.31 -2.64
CA ARG A 140 -15.75 -4.78 -3.76
C ARG A 140 -16.91 -5.63 -3.21
N SER A 141 -18.11 -5.07 -3.12
CA SER A 141 -19.30 -5.90 -2.95
C SER A 141 -19.48 -6.75 -4.21
N PHE A 142 -19.58 -8.07 -4.05
CA PHE A 142 -20.02 -8.96 -5.13
C PHE A 142 -21.44 -8.57 -5.54
N THR A 143 -21.58 -7.68 -6.52
CA THR A 143 -22.85 -7.49 -7.24
C THR A 143 -22.91 -8.59 -8.29
N VAL A 144 -23.39 -9.76 -7.87
CA VAL A 144 -23.99 -10.69 -8.83
C VAL A 144 -25.36 -10.10 -9.12
N GLU A 145 -25.52 -9.50 -10.30
CA GLU A 145 -26.84 -9.16 -10.82
C GLU A 145 -27.68 -10.46 -10.80
N PRO A 146 -28.82 -10.52 -10.10
CA PRO A 146 -29.72 -11.66 -10.22
C PRO A 146 -30.11 -11.76 -11.70
N ARG A 147 -29.90 -12.93 -12.29
CA ARG A 147 -30.38 -13.27 -13.63
C ARG A 147 -31.85 -12.86 -13.68
N ALA A 148 -32.21 -11.91 -14.54
CA ALA A 148 -33.60 -11.66 -14.84
C ALA A 148 -34.18 -13.00 -15.31
N GLU A 149 -35.09 -13.55 -14.53
CA GLU A 149 -35.91 -14.66 -14.98
C GLU A 149 -36.81 -14.08 -16.07
N ASP A 150 -36.46 -14.38 -17.31
CA ASP A 150 -37.30 -14.14 -18.47
C ASP A 150 -38.57 -15.01 -18.29
N GLU A 151 -39.67 -14.39 -17.84
CA GLU A 151 -41.05 -14.89 -18.03
C GLU A 151 -41.57 -14.50 -19.41
#